data_AF-G7YUP4-F1
#
_entry.id   AF-G7YUP4-F1
#
_cell.length_a   1.000
_cell.length_b   1.000
_cell.length_c   1.000
_cell.angle_alpha   90.00
_cell.angle_beta   90.00
_cell.angle_gamma   90.00
#
_symmetry.space_group_name_H-M   'P 1'
#
loop_
_entity.id
_entity.type
_entity.pdbx_description
1 polymer ?
#
loop_
_entity_poly.entity_id
_entity_poly.type
_entity_poly.pdbx_seq_one_letter_code
_entity_poly.pdbx_strand_id
1 'polypeptide(L)'
;MSYLRHVPWCSFSEFNVVTEGINSGTLLGLRHALNVLHIWMTRLPPSKLSRSITCTHHLLLAYFEESQLSLALALMRFVSLVSSEDQDRIKPYAAQSLLSLTRKVGMPCWLADLRNDIAHGSLPSIELLERGFWWSLECVRDFWASNTSHFSLICVTTENSFASACAVVDSFLASHLIDPKICCSSRLDELNNLFGDDRSGVPLIQYIATSILQCSDPKLSSAPASLCQSIESLLVYVRQKEHLQLLILQFILNVRASTGRESLCTSLSLAWVTALCDFPARNSNPLCKFLDVYCVKNFDWRRALNHMLTVCSIHNYDLCVGVVRSYKPPIEYSKQATILGHMKIFLGINDSSCLPGEKATSEVNRRWLRCPDACWFQEPLGAVLNPRSSAKHHDFSFTGNAATG
;
A
#
# COMPACT_ATOMS: atom_id res chain seq x y z
N MET A 1 -5.84 -10.58 15.63
CA MET A 1 -6.07 -9.88 14.36
C MET A 1 -6.61 -8.49 14.65
N SER A 2 -5.71 -7.51 14.75
CA SER A 2 -6.10 -6.10 14.76
C SER A 2 -6.72 -5.78 13.39
N TYR A 3 -7.94 -5.25 13.36
CA TYR A 3 -8.61 -4.95 12.08
C TYR A 3 -7.90 -3.79 11.39
N LEU A 4 -7.26 -4.07 10.25
CA LEU A 4 -6.71 -3.06 9.36
C LEU A 4 -7.84 -2.13 8.89
N ARG A 5 -7.76 -0.85 9.26
CA ARG A 5 -8.74 0.16 8.85
C ARG A 5 -8.31 0.75 7.51
N HIS A 6 -9.11 0.55 6.48
CA HIS A 6 -8.91 1.22 5.19
C HIS A 6 -9.22 2.71 5.34
N VAL A 7 -8.33 3.55 4.81
CA VAL A 7 -8.42 5.01 4.81
C VAL A 7 -8.19 5.55 3.40
N PRO A 8 -8.74 6.72 3.03
CA PRO A 8 -8.59 7.26 1.69
C PRO A 8 -7.27 8.01 1.49
N TRP A 9 -6.55 8.37 2.55
CA TRP A 9 -5.24 9.04 2.43
C TRP A 9 -4.09 8.03 2.32
N CYS A 10 -3.04 8.40 1.58
CA CYS A 10 -1.84 7.61 1.38
C CYS A 10 -0.84 7.75 2.53
N SER A 11 -0.89 8.87 3.27
CA SER A 11 0.04 9.16 4.36
C SER A 11 -0.57 10.11 5.39
N PHE A 12 0.04 10.19 6.57
CA PHE A 12 -0.31 11.18 7.59
C PHE A 12 -0.09 12.62 7.07
N SER A 13 0.93 12.85 6.23
CA SER A 13 1.16 14.15 5.60
C SER A 13 -0.02 14.58 4.73
N GLU A 14 -0.55 13.68 3.88
CA GLU A 14 -1.75 13.97 3.08
C GLU A 14 -2.97 14.28 3.97
N PHE A 15 -3.11 13.59 5.11
CA PHE A 15 -4.17 13.90 6.08
C PHE A 15 -4.00 15.28 6.70
N ASN A 16 -2.76 15.65 7.06
CA ASN A 16 -2.44 16.91 7.72
C ASN A 16 -2.71 18.12 6.82
N VAL A 17 -2.54 17.99 5.49
CA VAL A 17 -2.87 19.06 4.53
C VAL A 17 -4.30 19.57 4.68
N VAL A 18 -5.27 18.67 4.86
CA VAL A 18 -6.68 19.05 5.07
C VAL A 18 -6.84 19.78 6.41
N THR A 19 -6.18 19.28 7.45
CA THR A 19 -6.22 19.87 8.80
C THR A 19 -5.64 21.28 8.79
N GLU A 20 -4.48 21.50 8.18
CA GLU A 20 -3.85 22.81 8.03
C GLU A 20 -4.70 23.76 7.21
N GLY A 21 -5.28 23.29 6.11
CA GLY A 21 -6.18 24.08 5.27
C GLY A 21 -7.38 24.61 6.06
N ILE A 22 -8.05 23.74 6.81
CA ILE A 22 -9.19 24.10 7.68
C ILE A 22 -8.74 25.01 8.82
N ASN A 23 -7.60 24.71 9.45
CA ASN A 23 -7.08 25.51 10.56
C ASN A 23 -6.57 26.88 10.13
N SER A 24 -6.15 27.06 8.87
CA SER A 24 -5.77 28.37 8.37
C SER A 24 -6.98 29.31 8.30
N GLY A 25 -8.18 28.77 8.06
CA GLY A 25 -9.40 29.54 7.78
C GLY A 25 -9.31 30.41 6.51
N THR A 26 -8.18 30.37 5.79
CA THR A 26 -7.96 31.20 4.58
C THR A 26 -8.65 30.57 3.38
N LEU A 27 -9.17 31.38 2.46
CA LEU A 27 -9.80 30.87 1.24
C LEU A 27 -8.86 29.94 0.44
N LEU A 28 -7.57 30.27 0.38
CA LEU A 28 -6.57 29.44 -0.29
C LEU A 28 -6.39 28.09 0.41
N GLY A 29 -6.25 28.09 1.74
CA GLY A 29 -6.14 26.86 2.53
C GLY A 29 -7.38 25.98 2.45
N LEU A 30 -8.58 26.58 2.53
CA LEU A 30 -9.85 25.87 2.39
C LEU A 30 -10.03 25.28 0.99
N ARG A 31 -9.63 25.99 -0.07
CA ARG A 31 -9.67 25.49 -1.45
C ARG A 31 -8.71 24.31 -1.63
N HIS A 32 -7.52 24.40 -1.05
CA HIS A 32 -6.56 23.31 -1.08
C HIS A 32 -7.09 22.06 -0.36
N ALA A 33 -7.67 22.23 0.84
CA ALA A 33 -8.32 21.15 1.58
C ALA A 33 -9.46 20.50 0.78
N LEU A 34 -10.31 21.30 0.11
CA LEU A 34 -11.38 20.79 -0.75
C LEU A 34 -10.84 19.89 -1.86
N ASN A 35 -9.77 20.31 -2.55
CA ASN A 35 -9.20 19.53 -3.65
C ASN A 35 -8.70 18.15 -3.19
N VAL A 36 -8.05 18.09 -2.01
CA VAL A 36 -7.61 16.82 -1.42
C VAL A 36 -8.80 15.94 -1.04
N LEU A 37 -9.83 16.52 -0.41
CA LEU A 37 -11.05 15.80 -0.06
C LEU A 37 -11.76 15.24 -1.30
N HIS A 38 -11.79 15.99 -2.41
CA HIS A 38 -12.37 15.53 -3.66
C HIS A 38 -11.72 14.24 -4.16
N ILE A 39 -10.38 14.16 -4.07
CA ILE A 39 -9.63 12.95 -4.40
C ILE A 39 -10.04 11.80 -3.47
N TRP A 40 -10.14 12.04 -2.17
CA TRP A 40 -10.53 11.01 -1.20
C TRP A 40 -11.95 10.48 -1.42
N MET A 41 -12.88 11.33 -1.84
CA MET A 41 -14.25 10.94 -2.21
C MET A 41 -14.28 9.95 -3.39
N THR A 42 -13.23 9.89 -4.22
CA THR A 42 -13.13 8.92 -5.33
C THR A 42 -12.41 7.62 -4.94
N ARG A 43 -11.60 7.63 -3.88
CA ARG A 43 -10.80 6.46 -3.44
C ARG A 43 -11.60 5.45 -2.64
N LEU A 44 -12.63 5.89 -1.92
CA LEU A 44 -13.49 5.03 -1.10
C LEU A 44 -14.97 5.34 -1.32
N PRO A 45 -15.86 4.33 -1.24
CA PRO A 45 -17.29 4.59 -1.29
C PRO A 45 -17.73 5.44 -0.10
N PRO A 46 -18.74 6.32 -0.25
CA PRO A 46 -19.20 7.22 0.82
C PRO A 46 -19.56 6.51 2.13
N SER A 47 -20.02 5.26 2.08
CA SER A 47 -20.35 4.44 3.26
C SER A 47 -19.14 4.02 4.10
N LYS A 48 -17.91 4.16 3.58
CA LYS A 48 -16.65 3.84 4.27
C LYS A 48 -15.91 5.08 4.78
N LEU A 49 -16.36 6.27 4.39
CA LEU A 49 -15.80 7.53 4.87
C LEU A 49 -16.45 7.94 6.19
N SER A 50 -15.70 8.62 7.06
CA SER A 50 -16.30 9.18 8.28
C SER A 50 -17.28 10.29 7.92
N ARG A 51 -18.34 10.44 8.73
CA ARG A 51 -19.33 11.51 8.55
C ARG A 51 -18.66 12.88 8.56
N SER A 52 -17.68 13.11 9.43
CA SER A 52 -16.93 14.37 9.49
C SER A 52 -16.21 14.69 8.18
N ILE A 53 -15.54 13.71 7.55
CA ILE A 53 -14.89 13.91 6.24
C ILE A 53 -15.91 14.29 5.17
N THR A 54 -17.03 13.56 5.11
CA THR A 54 -18.10 13.83 4.14
C THR A 54 -18.76 15.19 4.37
N CYS A 55 -19.00 15.57 5.62
CA CYS A 55 -19.54 16.86 6.01
C CYS A 55 -18.60 18.00 5.61
N THR A 56 -17.31 17.89 5.95
CA THR A 56 -16.30 18.88 5.57
C THR A 56 -16.24 19.06 4.06
N HIS A 57 -16.23 17.96 3.28
CA HIS A 57 -16.24 18.03 1.83
C HIS A 57 -17.46 18.80 1.28
N HIS A 58 -18.67 18.44 1.73
CA HIS A 58 -19.89 19.11 1.23
C HIS A 58 -19.97 20.58 1.64
N LEU A 59 -19.56 20.94 2.86
CA LEU A 59 -19.52 22.32 3.32
C LEU A 59 -18.58 23.17 2.44
N LEU A 60 -17.35 22.69 2.23
CA LEU A 60 -16.37 23.41 1.42
C LEU A 60 -16.80 23.50 -0.05
N LEU A 61 -17.29 22.39 -0.62
CA LEU A 61 -17.76 22.38 -2.01
C LEU A 61 -18.88 23.41 -2.21
N ALA A 62 -19.90 23.37 -1.36
CA ALA A 62 -21.04 24.27 -1.46
C ALA A 62 -20.66 25.74 -1.25
N TYR A 63 -19.74 26.02 -0.32
CA TYR A 63 -19.22 27.36 -0.10
C TYR A 63 -18.51 27.91 -1.34
N PHE A 64 -17.71 27.09 -2.01
CA PHE A 64 -16.96 27.49 -3.19
C PHE A 64 -17.72 27.42 -4.52
N GLU A 65 -18.87 26.75 -4.56
CA GLU A 65 -19.83 26.82 -5.68
C GLU A 65 -20.59 28.15 -5.71
N GLU A 66 -20.53 28.94 -4.63
CA GLU A 66 -21.26 30.21 -4.48
C GLU A 66 -22.77 30.04 -4.70
N SER A 67 -23.28 28.84 -4.40
CA SER A 67 -24.68 28.45 -4.56
C SER A 67 -25.37 28.44 -3.21
N GLN A 68 -26.33 29.37 -3.03
CA GLN A 68 -27.14 29.47 -1.81
C GLN A 68 -27.87 28.15 -1.51
N LEU A 69 -28.39 27.49 -2.54
CA LEU A 69 -29.07 26.20 -2.39
C LEU A 69 -28.10 25.09 -2.00
N SER A 70 -26.93 25.01 -2.63
CA SER A 70 -25.90 24.03 -2.27
C SER A 70 -25.49 24.20 -0.80
N LEU A 71 -25.31 25.45 -0.35
CA LEU A 71 -24.90 25.75 1.01
C LEU A 71 -25.99 25.39 2.03
N ALA A 72 -27.25 25.69 1.72
CA ALA A 72 -28.39 25.27 2.54
C ALA A 72 -28.45 23.75 2.68
N LEU A 73 -28.34 22.99 1.58
CA LEU A 73 -28.37 21.53 1.62
C LEU A 73 -27.18 20.93 2.38
N ALA A 74 -25.98 21.50 2.21
CA ALA A 74 -24.79 21.09 2.96
C ALA A 74 -24.96 21.31 4.47
N LEU A 75 -25.50 22.45 4.88
CA LEU A 75 -25.77 22.77 6.29
C LEU A 75 -26.87 21.90 6.88
N MET A 76 -27.97 21.70 6.16
CA MET A 76 -29.04 20.79 6.57
C MET A 76 -28.50 19.38 6.82
N ARG A 77 -27.65 18.88 5.91
CA ARG A 77 -27.02 17.58 6.02
C ARG A 77 -26.03 17.52 7.19
N PHE A 78 -25.22 18.55 7.38
CA PHE A 78 -24.30 18.67 8.51
C PHE A 78 -25.02 18.59 9.85
N VAL A 79 -26.02 19.45 10.08
CA VAL A 79 -26.82 19.48 11.31
C VAL A 79 -27.48 18.13 11.56
N SER A 80 -28.04 17.51 10.51
CA SER A 80 -28.69 16.20 10.64
C SER A 80 -27.70 15.10 11.04
N LEU A 81 -26.51 15.05 10.42
CA LEU A 81 -25.53 13.99 10.67
C LEU A 81 -24.83 14.10 12.02
N VAL A 82 -24.50 15.33 12.44
CA VAL A 82 -23.81 15.58 13.72
C VAL A 82 -24.76 15.35 14.89
N SER A 83 -25.99 15.84 14.80
CA SER A 83 -26.97 15.68 15.89
C SER A 83 -27.44 14.23 16.05
N SER A 84 -27.54 13.45 14.97
CA SER A 84 -28.04 12.07 15.03
C SER A 84 -26.97 11.01 15.33
N GLU A 85 -25.69 11.36 15.47
CA GLU A 85 -24.60 10.38 15.56
C GLU A 85 -24.79 9.36 16.69
N ASP A 86 -25.09 9.82 17.90
CA ASP A 86 -25.33 8.95 19.06
C ASP A 86 -26.63 8.16 18.93
N GLN A 87 -27.67 8.76 18.34
CA GLN A 87 -28.94 8.07 18.13
C GLN A 87 -28.74 6.91 17.14
N ASP A 88 -28.10 7.18 16.01
CA ASP A 88 -27.87 6.19 14.94
C ASP A 88 -26.98 5.04 15.43
N ARG A 89 -26.01 5.33 16.31
CA ARG A 89 -25.04 4.34 16.79
C ARG A 89 -25.52 3.53 17.99
N ILE A 90 -26.26 4.14 18.92
CA ILE A 90 -26.59 3.55 20.22
C ILE A 90 -28.07 3.13 20.30
N LYS A 91 -28.98 3.92 19.71
CA LYS A 91 -30.44 3.68 19.80
C LYS A 91 -31.15 4.01 18.48
N PRO A 92 -30.90 3.25 17.40
CA PRO A 92 -31.43 3.57 16.07
C PRO A 92 -32.97 3.56 15.99
N TYR A 93 -33.65 2.91 16.94
CA TYR A 93 -35.11 2.77 16.98
C TYR A 93 -35.82 3.78 17.92
N ALA A 94 -35.08 4.67 18.59
CA ALA A 94 -35.66 5.67 19.48
C ALA A 94 -35.67 7.05 18.81
N ALA A 95 -36.84 7.47 18.31
CA ALA A 95 -36.99 8.80 17.72
C ALA A 95 -36.88 9.90 18.79
N GLN A 96 -35.86 10.73 18.69
CA GLN A 96 -35.72 11.96 19.48
C GLN A 96 -35.96 13.18 18.59
N SER A 97 -36.45 14.27 19.19
CA SER A 97 -36.61 15.52 18.45
C SER A 97 -35.25 16.08 18.06
N LEU A 98 -35.16 16.70 16.87
CA LEU A 98 -33.92 17.33 16.38
C LEU A 98 -33.37 18.33 17.40
N LEU A 99 -34.25 19.14 18.01
CA LEU A 99 -33.87 20.11 19.04
C LEU A 99 -33.24 19.45 20.27
N SER A 100 -33.72 18.26 20.67
CA SER A 100 -33.10 17.50 21.76
C SER A 100 -31.72 16.98 21.36
N LEU A 101 -31.56 16.53 20.12
CA LEU A 101 -30.30 15.98 19.61
C LEU A 101 -29.24 17.08 19.46
N THR A 102 -29.60 18.22 18.87
CA THR A 102 -28.68 19.35 18.70
C THR A 102 -28.21 19.92 20.04
N ARG A 103 -29.10 20.01 21.05
CA ARG A 103 -28.72 20.42 22.42
C ARG A 103 -27.72 19.46 23.07
N LYS A 104 -27.84 18.15 22.84
CA LYS A 104 -26.91 17.15 23.41
C LYS A 104 -25.48 17.32 22.89
N VAL A 105 -25.35 17.69 21.62
CA VAL A 105 -24.03 17.93 20.99
C VAL A 105 -23.55 19.39 21.13
N GLY A 106 -24.23 20.20 21.95
CA GLY A 106 -23.84 21.60 22.21
C GLY A 106 -24.08 22.56 21.04
N MET A 107 -24.89 22.17 20.05
CA MET A 107 -25.20 23.01 18.90
C MET A 107 -26.24 24.09 19.26
N PRO A 108 -26.06 25.35 18.82
CA PRO A 108 -27.01 26.42 19.13
C PRO A 108 -28.37 26.18 18.48
N CYS A 109 -29.44 26.64 19.13
CA CYS A 109 -30.82 26.38 18.69
C CYS A 109 -31.10 26.91 17.27
N TRP A 110 -30.52 28.05 16.90
CA TRP A 110 -30.73 28.65 15.58
C TRP A 110 -30.25 27.76 14.42
N LEU A 111 -29.31 26.83 14.63
CA LEU A 111 -28.92 25.86 13.60
C LEU A 111 -29.94 24.73 13.43
N ALA A 112 -30.63 24.36 14.51
CA ALA A 112 -31.76 23.43 14.42
C ALA A 112 -32.93 24.07 13.68
N ASP A 113 -33.20 25.35 13.96
CA ASP A 113 -34.22 26.13 13.27
C ASP A 113 -33.86 26.31 11.79
N LEU A 114 -32.61 26.68 11.48
CA LEU A 114 -32.07 26.78 10.12
C LEU A 114 -32.30 25.49 9.33
N ARG A 115 -31.97 24.33 9.91
CA ARG A 115 -32.19 23.03 9.29
C ARG A 115 -33.69 22.82 8.99
N ASN A 116 -34.56 23.10 9.95
CA ASN A 116 -36.00 22.91 9.78
C ASN A 116 -36.58 23.82 8.70
N ASP A 117 -36.18 25.09 8.65
CA ASP A 117 -36.57 26.03 7.61
C ASP A 117 -36.24 25.47 6.23
N ILE A 118 -34.99 25.01 6.04
CA ILE A 118 -34.52 24.41 4.77
C ILE A 118 -35.34 23.15 4.43
N ALA A 119 -35.59 22.28 5.42
CA ALA A 119 -36.37 21.05 5.23
C ALA A 119 -37.83 21.32 4.82
N HIS A 120 -38.40 22.43 5.27
CA HIS A 120 -39.74 22.87 4.92
C HIS A 120 -39.78 23.73 3.64
N GLY A 121 -38.66 23.85 2.93
CA GLY A 121 -38.56 24.56 1.66
C GLY A 121 -38.35 26.07 1.79
N SER A 122 -38.14 26.58 3.01
CA SER A 122 -37.76 27.98 3.25
C SER A 122 -36.26 28.13 3.05
N LEU A 123 -35.85 28.87 2.03
CA LEU A 123 -34.42 29.13 1.77
C LEU A 123 -33.94 30.32 2.64
N PRO A 124 -33.03 30.10 3.60
CA PRO A 124 -32.55 31.18 4.48
C PRO A 124 -31.68 32.18 3.73
N SER A 125 -31.51 33.39 4.30
CA SER A 125 -30.65 34.42 3.70
C SER A 125 -29.18 33.96 3.63
N ILE A 126 -28.45 34.48 2.64
CA ILE A 126 -27.05 34.11 2.44
C ILE A 126 -26.19 34.42 3.66
N GLU A 127 -26.43 35.54 4.36
CA GLU A 127 -25.68 35.95 5.55
C GLU A 127 -25.91 34.98 6.73
N LEU A 128 -27.09 34.36 6.80
CA LEU A 128 -27.37 33.33 7.80
C LEU A 128 -26.70 32.01 7.42
N LEU A 129 -26.72 31.64 6.14
CA LEU A 129 -26.05 30.44 5.63
C LEU A 129 -24.52 30.53 5.79
N GLU A 130 -23.91 31.69 5.50
CA GLU A 130 -22.47 31.91 5.71
C GLU A 130 -22.08 31.81 7.19
N ARG A 131 -22.90 32.37 8.10
CA ARG A 131 -22.70 32.17 9.54
C ARG A 131 -22.82 30.70 9.93
N GLY A 132 -23.79 29.98 9.35
CA GLY A 132 -23.93 28.54 9.48
C GLY A 132 -22.69 27.78 9.03
N PHE A 133 -22.13 28.16 7.88
CA PHE A 133 -20.91 27.58 7.33
C PHE A 133 -19.73 27.75 8.27
N TRP A 134 -19.43 28.98 8.70
CA TRP A 134 -18.29 29.24 9.58
C TRP A 134 -18.42 28.56 10.93
N TRP A 135 -19.62 28.52 11.51
CA TRP A 135 -19.87 27.75 12.74
C TRP A 135 -19.63 26.25 12.53
N SER A 136 -20.15 25.70 11.42
CA SER A 136 -20.00 24.28 11.10
C SER A 136 -18.54 23.91 10.82
N LEU A 137 -17.79 24.81 10.18
CA LEU A 137 -16.36 24.66 9.93
C LEU A 137 -15.57 24.63 11.25
N GLU A 138 -15.91 25.50 12.20
CA GLU A 138 -15.32 25.48 13.54
C GLU A 138 -15.63 24.17 14.28
N CYS A 139 -16.87 23.68 14.19
CA CYS A 139 -17.25 22.41 14.81
C CYS A 139 -16.45 21.21 14.25
N VAL A 140 -16.16 21.18 12.94
CA VAL A 140 -15.34 20.09 12.37
C VAL A 140 -13.83 20.28 12.65
N ARG A 141 -13.35 21.49 13.00
CA ARG A 141 -11.94 21.70 13.34
C ARG A 141 -11.49 20.81 14.50
N ASP A 142 -12.33 20.66 15.51
CA ASP A 142 -12.02 19.80 16.67
C ASP A 142 -11.81 18.34 16.26
N PHE A 143 -12.62 17.84 15.31
CA PHE A 143 -12.44 16.52 14.73
C PHE A 143 -11.07 16.41 14.05
N TRP A 144 -10.73 17.36 13.17
CA TRP A 144 -9.48 17.33 12.42
C TRP A 144 -8.25 17.47 13.34
N ALA A 145 -8.29 18.40 14.28
CA ALA A 145 -7.22 18.61 15.26
C ALA A 145 -7.00 17.37 16.14
N SER A 146 -8.08 16.79 16.70
CA SER A 146 -7.99 15.61 17.57
C SER A 146 -7.42 14.39 16.84
N ASN A 147 -7.85 14.15 15.60
CA ASN A 147 -7.34 13.03 14.80
C ASN A 147 -5.88 13.26 14.39
N THR A 148 -5.50 14.50 14.06
CA THR A 148 -4.11 14.84 13.73
C THR A 148 -3.18 14.62 14.93
N SER A 149 -3.56 15.08 16.13
CA SER A 149 -2.78 14.83 17.36
C SER A 149 -2.65 13.34 17.66
N HIS A 150 -3.75 12.59 17.53
CA HIS A 150 -3.74 11.14 17.74
C HIS A 150 -2.85 10.40 16.74
N PHE A 151 -2.92 10.74 15.45
CA PHE A 151 -2.06 10.14 14.44
C PHE A 151 -0.59 10.53 14.61
N SER A 152 -0.29 11.78 14.97
CA SER A 152 1.07 12.21 15.29
C SER A 152 1.67 11.41 16.45
N LEU A 153 0.91 11.21 17.53
CA LEU A 153 1.34 10.39 18.66
C LEU A 153 1.60 8.94 18.25
N ILE A 154 0.71 8.36 17.42
CA ILE A 154 0.92 7.02 16.86
C ILE A 154 2.21 6.97 16.04
N CYS A 155 2.43 7.92 15.12
CA CYS A 155 3.63 7.98 14.29
C CYS A 155 4.90 8.00 15.15
N VAL A 156 4.99 8.92 16.12
CA VAL A 156 6.15 9.03 17.02
C VAL A 156 6.38 7.73 17.81
N THR A 157 5.31 7.15 18.35
CA THR A 157 5.39 5.90 19.11
C THR A 157 5.88 4.75 18.22
N THR A 158 5.35 4.63 17.01
CA THR A 158 5.76 3.60 16.04
C THR A 158 7.19 3.81 15.55
N GLU A 159 7.63 5.05 15.32
CA GLU A 159 9.00 5.37 14.91
C GLU A 159 10.00 5.02 16.00
N ASN A 160 9.72 5.39 17.26
CA ASN A 160 10.58 5.05 18.39
C ASN A 160 10.65 3.52 18.61
N SER A 161 9.52 2.83 18.54
CA SER A 161 9.48 1.37 18.63
C SER A 161 10.24 0.72 17.48
N PHE A 162 10.14 1.25 16.27
CA PHE A 162 10.86 0.75 15.11
C PHE A 162 12.37 1.00 15.22
N ALA A 163 12.80 2.19 15.63
CA ALA A 163 14.21 2.51 15.86
C ALA A 163 14.84 1.61 16.92
N SER A 164 14.12 1.37 18.03
CA SER A 164 14.54 0.41 19.05
C SER A 164 14.66 -1.00 18.48
N ALA A 165 13.75 -1.42 17.60
CA ALA A 165 13.80 -2.73 16.95
C ALA A 165 15.01 -2.88 16.03
N CYS A 166 15.29 -1.85 15.22
CA CYS A 166 16.46 -1.79 14.37
C CYS A 166 17.75 -1.93 15.17
N ALA A 167 17.88 -1.23 16.31
CA ALA A 167 19.05 -1.32 17.18
C ALA A 167 19.27 -2.74 17.74
N VAL A 168 18.20 -3.46 18.09
CA VAL A 168 18.28 -4.86 18.54
C VAL A 168 18.73 -5.77 17.39
N VAL A 169 18.18 -5.58 16.18
CA VAL A 169 18.59 -6.33 14.98
C VAL A 169 20.06 -6.10 14.65
N ASP A 170 20.52 -4.86 14.66
CA ASP A 170 21.93 -4.52 14.39
C ASP A 170 22.86 -5.15 15.42
N SER A 171 22.52 -5.04 16.71
CA SER A 171 23.27 -5.66 17.80
C SER A 171 23.29 -7.19 17.68
N PHE A 172 22.18 -7.79 17.26
CA PHE A 172 22.06 -9.23 17.01
C PHE A 172 22.98 -9.66 15.86
N LEU A 173 22.86 -9.01 14.68
CA LEU A 173 23.65 -9.34 13.50
C LEU A 173 25.15 -9.12 13.76
N ALA A 174 25.53 -8.02 14.43
CA ALA A 174 26.92 -7.77 14.80
C ALA A 174 27.49 -8.88 15.71
N SER A 175 26.73 -9.38 16.69
CA SER A 175 27.17 -10.46 17.57
C SER A 175 27.28 -11.82 16.87
N HIS A 176 26.28 -12.20 16.07
CA HIS A 176 26.19 -13.54 15.45
C HIS A 176 27.13 -13.72 14.25
N LEU A 177 27.46 -12.62 13.55
CA LEU A 177 28.41 -12.67 12.45
C LEU A 177 29.87 -12.75 12.93
N ILE A 178 30.15 -12.35 14.18
CA ILE A 178 31.49 -12.42 14.78
C ILE A 178 31.71 -13.76 15.49
N ASP A 179 30.75 -14.27 16.27
CA ASP A 179 30.80 -15.61 16.88
C ASP A 179 29.40 -16.27 16.94
N PRO A 180 29.12 -17.24 16.06
CA PRO A 180 27.83 -17.95 16.02
C PRO A 180 27.48 -18.72 17.30
N LYS A 181 28.46 -18.97 18.19
CA LYS A 181 28.26 -19.77 19.42
C LYS A 181 27.83 -18.92 20.62
N ILE A 182 27.92 -17.59 20.55
CA ILE A 182 27.53 -16.68 21.62
C ILE A 182 26.13 -16.13 21.32
N CYS A 183 25.11 -16.97 21.47
CA CYS A 183 23.72 -16.53 21.43
C CYS A 183 23.18 -16.45 22.86
N CYS A 184 23.04 -15.23 23.40
CA CYS A 184 22.29 -15.02 24.64
C CYS A 184 20.79 -15.06 24.32
N SER A 185 20.07 -16.02 24.90
CA SER A 185 18.61 -16.16 24.84
C SER A 185 17.87 -14.84 25.13
N SER A 186 18.44 -13.99 25.98
CA SER A 186 17.89 -12.68 26.35
C SER A 186 17.64 -11.73 25.18
N ARG A 187 18.42 -11.80 24.09
CA ARG A 187 18.26 -10.90 22.93
C ARG A 187 17.12 -11.30 21.99
N LEU A 188 16.81 -12.60 21.94
CA LEU A 188 15.63 -13.10 21.22
C LEU A 188 14.33 -12.73 21.95
N ASP A 189 14.38 -12.60 23.29
CA ASP A 189 13.25 -12.12 24.08
C ASP A 189 12.98 -10.62 23.87
N GLU A 190 14.01 -9.81 23.62
CA GLU A 190 13.84 -8.42 23.19
C GLU A 190 13.17 -8.33 21.80
N LEU A 191 13.54 -9.21 20.87
CA LEU A 191 12.86 -9.34 19.56
C LEU A 191 11.41 -9.83 19.68
N ASN A 192 11.08 -10.63 20.71
CA ASN A 192 9.71 -11.10 20.98
C ASN A 192 8.73 -9.97 21.26
N ASN A 193 9.16 -8.96 22.01
CA ASN A 193 8.33 -7.79 22.30
C ASN A 193 8.08 -6.92 21.06
N LEU A 194 8.97 -6.98 20.06
CA LEU A 194 8.95 -6.13 18.87
C LEU A 194 8.03 -6.64 17.75
N PHE A 195 7.99 -7.96 17.53
CA PHE A 195 7.04 -8.59 16.58
C PHE A 195 5.62 -8.76 17.14
N GLY A 196 5.37 -8.33 18.38
CA GLY A 196 4.04 -8.33 18.99
C GLY A 196 3.12 -7.20 18.48
N ASP A 197 3.68 -6.17 17.85
CA ASP A 197 2.92 -5.08 17.24
C ASP A 197 2.79 -5.31 15.72
N ASP A 198 1.59 -5.73 15.28
CA ASP A 198 1.23 -6.01 13.87
C ASP A 198 1.66 -4.86 12.90
N ARG A 199 1.85 -3.64 13.41
CA ARG A 199 2.10 -2.42 12.63
C ARG A 199 3.56 -2.26 12.17
N SER A 200 4.53 -2.85 12.85
CA SER A 200 5.97 -2.67 12.57
C SER A 200 6.61 -3.89 11.88
N GLY A 201 5.91 -5.02 11.80
CA GLY A 201 6.46 -6.27 11.28
C GLY A 201 6.99 -6.19 9.85
N VAL A 202 6.23 -5.60 8.91
CA VAL A 202 6.68 -5.52 7.50
C VAL A 202 7.89 -4.59 7.33
N PRO A 203 7.90 -3.35 7.85
CA PRO A 203 9.09 -2.49 7.85
C PRO A 203 10.30 -3.15 8.53
N LEU A 204 10.09 -3.88 9.63
CA LEU A 204 11.18 -4.55 10.35
C LEU A 204 11.78 -5.70 9.53
N ILE A 205 10.96 -6.47 8.83
CA ILE A 205 11.43 -7.50 7.90
C ILE A 205 12.23 -6.89 6.74
N GLN A 206 11.79 -5.75 6.20
CA GLN A 206 12.54 -5.00 5.20
C GLN A 206 13.91 -4.55 5.72
N TYR A 207 13.93 -4.04 6.94
CA TYR A 207 15.17 -3.63 7.60
C TYR A 207 16.11 -4.82 7.80
N ILE A 208 15.63 -5.91 8.40
CA ILE A 208 16.39 -7.15 8.61
C ILE A 208 17.01 -7.64 7.28
N ALA A 209 16.22 -7.70 6.21
CA ALA A 209 16.72 -8.11 4.90
C ALA A 209 17.87 -7.22 4.42
N THR A 210 17.70 -5.90 4.55
CA THR A 210 18.68 -4.90 4.12
C THR A 210 19.95 -4.99 4.95
N SER A 211 19.84 -5.11 6.29
CA SER A 211 20.99 -5.25 7.19
C SER A 211 21.77 -6.52 6.90
N ILE A 212 21.10 -7.66 6.65
CA ILE A 212 21.77 -8.92 6.25
C ILE A 212 22.55 -8.73 4.94
N LEU A 213 21.96 -8.05 3.95
CA LEU A 213 22.62 -7.82 2.65
C LEU A 213 23.79 -6.82 2.74
N GLN A 214 23.78 -5.91 3.71
CA GLN A 214 24.85 -4.95 3.96
C GLN A 214 26.01 -5.52 4.78
N CYS A 215 25.82 -6.68 5.42
CA CYS A 215 26.88 -7.36 6.15
C CYS A 215 27.99 -7.80 5.18
N SER A 216 29.05 -6.99 5.14
CA SER A 216 30.08 -7.00 4.09
C SER A 216 31.22 -7.98 4.38
N ASP A 217 30.98 -9.09 5.10
CA ASP A 217 32.06 -10.05 5.35
C ASP A 217 32.37 -10.85 4.07
N PRO A 218 33.57 -10.70 3.48
CA PRO A 218 33.96 -11.43 2.27
C PRO A 218 33.96 -12.95 2.47
N LYS A 219 34.01 -13.48 3.70
CA LYS A 219 33.88 -14.91 4.00
C LYS A 219 32.45 -15.43 3.84
N LEU A 220 31.45 -14.62 4.17
CA LEU A 220 30.03 -14.95 4.03
C LEU A 220 29.51 -14.79 2.58
N SER A 221 30.25 -14.05 1.75
CA SER A 221 29.88 -13.78 0.34
C SER A 221 29.88 -15.03 -0.57
N SER A 222 30.45 -16.16 -0.14
CA SER A 222 30.70 -17.30 -1.03
C SER A 222 29.63 -18.41 -1.01
N ALA A 223 28.77 -18.48 0.03
CA ALA A 223 27.76 -19.53 0.12
C ALA A 223 26.49 -19.06 0.88
N PRO A 224 25.34 -18.90 0.20
CA PRO A 224 24.07 -18.55 0.85
C PRO A 224 23.68 -19.45 2.02
N ALA A 225 24.00 -20.74 1.94
CA ALA A 225 23.69 -21.71 2.99
C ALA A 225 24.47 -21.47 4.29
N SER A 226 25.74 -21.05 4.21
CA SER A 226 26.53 -20.75 5.41
C SER A 226 26.05 -19.47 6.08
N LEU A 227 25.68 -18.46 5.30
CA LEU A 227 25.03 -17.26 5.83
C LEU A 227 23.75 -17.62 6.59
N CYS A 228 22.82 -18.34 5.97
CA CYS A 228 21.59 -18.77 6.63
C CYS A 228 21.83 -19.64 7.86
N GLN A 229 22.91 -20.42 7.88
CA GLN A 229 23.32 -21.18 9.06
C GLN A 229 23.80 -20.26 10.20
N SER A 230 24.58 -19.22 9.90
CA SER A 230 25.05 -18.24 10.89
C SER A 230 23.92 -17.42 11.52
N ILE A 231 22.82 -17.21 10.79
CA ILE A 231 21.62 -16.50 11.27
C ILE A 231 20.44 -17.44 11.56
N GLU A 232 20.70 -18.72 11.80
CA GLU A 232 19.65 -19.75 11.99
C GLU A 232 18.62 -19.37 13.06
N SER A 233 19.07 -18.84 14.19
CA SER A 233 18.19 -18.40 15.30
C SER A 233 17.21 -17.31 14.85
N LEU A 234 17.67 -16.35 14.04
CA LEU A 234 16.82 -15.30 13.47
C LEU A 234 15.83 -15.86 12.44
N LEU A 235 16.27 -16.77 11.57
CA LEU A 235 15.39 -17.37 10.55
C LEU A 235 14.30 -18.24 11.18
N VAL A 236 14.65 -19.06 12.17
CA VAL A 236 13.70 -19.87 12.94
C VAL A 236 12.70 -18.97 13.66
N TYR A 237 13.17 -17.87 14.22
CA TYR A 237 12.33 -16.90 14.91
C TYR A 237 11.35 -16.19 13.95
N VAL A 238 11.85 -15.64 12.84
CA VAL A 238 11.01 -14.99 11.82
C VAL A 238 9.98 -15.96 11.22
N ARG A 239 10.33 -17.26 11.13
CA ARG A 239 9.37 -18.33 10.78
C ARG A 239 8.29 -18.50 11.84
N GLN A 240 8.64 -18.57 13.12
CA GLN A 240 7.66 -18.71 14.22
C GLN A 240 6.65 -17.56 14.25
N LYS A 241 7.04 -16.37 13.77
CA LYS A 241 6.16 -15.21 13.61
C LYS A 241 5.45 -15.15 12.24
N GLU A 242 5.48 -16.22 11.45
CA GLU A 242 4.82 -16.29 10.15
C GLU A 242 5.25 -15.18 9.16
N HIS A 243 6.52 -14.75 9.22
CA HIS A 243 7.05 -13.67 8.38
C HIS A 243 8.21 -14.09 7.46
N LEU A 244 8.62 -15.36 7.47
CA LEU A 244 9.76 -15.82 6.67
C LEU A 244 9.55 -15.63 5.16
N GLN A 245 8.34 -15.85 4.67
CA GLN A 245 7.98 -15.60 3.27
C GLN A 245 8.15 -14.14 2.86
N LEU A 246 7.91 -13.21 3.79
CA LEU A 246 8.12 -11.78 3.54
C LEU A 246 9.61 -11.47 3.52
N LEU A 247 10.41 -12.07 4.41
CA LEU A 247 11.86 -11.91 4.43
C LEU A 247 12.49 -12.40 3.12
N ILE A 248 12.09 -13.60 2.66
CA ILE A 248 12.55 -14.16 1.38
C ILE A 248 12.17 -13.23 0.23
N LEU A 249 10.93 -12.72 0.22
CA LEU A 249 10.49 -11.78 -0.80
C LEU A 249 11.33 -10.50 -0.78
N GLN A 250 11.69 -9.97 0.39
CA GLN A 250 12.53 -8.78 0.47
C GLN A 250 13.94 -8.99 -0.10
N PHE A 251 14.52 -10.20 0.02
CA PHE A 251 15.78 -10.49 -0.69
C PHE A 251 15.62 -10.33 -2.20
N ILE A 252 14.54 -10.89 -2.78
CA ILE A 252 14.26 -10.76 -4.22
C ILE A 252 14.02 -9.29 -4.60
N LEU A 253 13.25 -8.54 -3.80
CA LEU A 253 12.94 -7.12 -4.06
C LEU A 253 14.16 -6.19 -3.95
N ASN A 254 15.22 -6.64 -3.27
CA ASN A 254 16.49 -5.92 -3.21
C ASN A 254 17.41 -6.22 -4.40
N VAL A 255 17.07 -7.15 -5.29
CA VAL A 255 17.80 -7.34 -6.54
C VAL A 255 17.67 -6.09 -7.40
N ARG A 256 18.80 -5.61 -7.92
CA ARG A 256 18.90 -4.47 -8.82
C ARG A 256 19.43 -4.92 -10.18
N ALA A 257 19.16 -4.13 -11.22
CA ALA A 257 19.80 -4.29 -12.52
C ALA A 257 21.28 -3.87 -12.41
N SER A 258 22.14 -4.78 -11.93
CA SER A 258 23.59 -4.54 -11.84
C SER A 258 24.27 -4.62 -13.21
N THR A 259 25.41 -3.95 -13.36
CA THR A 259 26.34 -3.99 -14.50
C THR A 259 27.67 -4.72 -14.20
N GLY A 260 27.78 -5.39 -13.05
CA GLY A 260 28.97 -6.17 -12.65
C GLY A 260 28.64 -7.32 -11.67
N ARG A 261 29.67 -8.13 -11.34
CA ARG A 261 29.73 -9.42 -10.57
C ARG A 261 28.47 -9.79 -9.76
N GLU A 262 28.20 -11.10 -9.71
CA GLU A 262 27.15 -11.69 -8.86
C GLU A 262 27.18 -11.13 -7.44
N SER A 263 26.08 -10.48 -7.06
CA SER A 263 25.90 -9.93 -5.72
C SER A 263 25.40 -11.02 -4.77
N LEU A 264 25.77 -10.91 -3.48
CA LEU A 264 25.21 -11.74 -2.41
C LEU A 264 23.66 -11.78 -2.46
N CYS A 265 23.04 -10.66 -2.82
CA CYS A 265 21.58 -10.55 -2.96
C CYS A 265 21.04 -11.51 -4.03
N THR A 266 21.69 -11.59 -5.19
CA THR A 266 21.27 -12.47 -6.30
C THR A 266 21.44 -13.95 -5.91
N SER A 267 22.59 -14.32 -5.35
CA SER A 267 22.88 -15.71 -4.98
C SER A 267 21.99 -16.19 -3.83
N LEU A 268 21.75 -15.34 -2.83
CA LEU A 268 20.83 -15.63 -1.73
C LEU A 268 19.39 -15.78 -2.20
N SER A 269 18.93 -14.87 -3.07
CA SER A 269 17.59 -14.93 -3.65
C SER A 269 17.38 -16.22 -4.46
N LEU A 270 18.38 -16.61 -5.27
CA LEU A 270 18.32 -17.85 -6.06
C LEU A 270 18.27 -19.09 -5.16
N ALA A 271 19.08 -19.12 -4.09
CA ALA A 271 19.08 -20.22 -3.14
C ALA A 271 17.71 -20.40 -2.46
N TRP A 272 17.07 -19.29 -2.06
CA TRP A 272 15.73 -19.34 -1.47
C TRP A 272 14.64 -19.73 -2.45
N VAL A 273 14.65 -19.20 -3.67
CA VAL A 273 13.69 -19.61 -4.72
C VAL A 273 13.81 -21.11 -5.00
N THR A 274 15.04 -21.62 -5.08
CA THR A 274 15.31 -23.06 -5.25
C THR A 274 14.75 -23.86 -4.07
N ALA A 275 14.99 -23.41 -2.83
CA ALA A 275 14.47 -24.07 -1.64
C ALA A 275 12.95 -24.09 -1.57
N LEU A 276 12.27 -23.01 -1.97
CA LEU A 276 10.80 -22.95 -2.05
C LEU A 276 10.23 -24.00 -3.02
N CYS A 277 10.99 -24.36 -4.07
CA CYS A 277 10.59 -25.35 -5.07
C CYS A 277 10.89 -26.78 -4.65
N ASP A 278 12.02 -26.95 -3.97
CA ASP A 278 12.51 -28.23 -3.48
C ASP A 278 11.71 -28.72 -2.26
N PHE A 279 11.11 -27.81 -1.50
CA PHE A 279 10.38 -28.12 -0.28
C PHE A 279 9.22 -29.12 -0.48
N PRO A 280 8.31 -28.94 -1.47
CA PRO A 280 7.26 -29.94 -1.76
C PRO A 280 7.81 -31.31 -2.18
N ALA A 281 8.97 -31.34 -2.86
CA ALA A 281 9.59 -32.55 -3.36
C ALA A 281 10.42 -33.30 -2.30
N ARG A 282 10.59 -32.73 -1.10
CA ARG A 282 11.48 -33.24 -0.03
C ARG A 282 12.93 -33.44 -0.51
N ASN A 283 13.38 -32.58 -1.42
CA ASN A 283 14.76 -32.59 -1.91
C ASN A 283 15.75 -32.18 -0.82
N SER A 284 17.02 -32.57 -0.95
CA SER A 284 18.10 -32.35 0.03
C SER A 284 18.66 -30.93 0.05
N ASN A 285 17.82 -29.91 -0.15
CA ASN A 285 18.26 -28.52 -0.13
C ASN A 285 18.46 -28.05 1.32
N PRO A 286 19.64 -27.52 1.68
CA PRO A 286 19.97 -27.17 3.06
C PRO A 286 19.07 -26.08 3.64
N LEU A 287 18.47 -25.22 2.81
CA LEU A 287 17.57 -24.16 3.26
C LEU A 287 16.14 -24.66 3.53
N CYS A 288 15.75 -25.84 3.03
CA CYS A 288 14.41 -26.39 3.26
C CYS A 288 14.11 -26.62 4.74
N LYS A 289 15.13 -26.81 5.61
CA LYS A 289 14.93 -26.94 7.07
C LYS A 289 14.33 -25.69 7.72
N PHE A 290 14.50 -24.54 7.08
CA PHE A 290 13.95 -23.26 7.55
C PHE A 290 12.55 -23.02 7.01
N LEU A 291 12.09 -23.75 6.01
CA LEU A 291 10.78 -23.56 5.42
C LEU A 291 9.71 -24.36 6.17
N ASP A 292 8.47 -23.91 6.08
CA ASP A 292 7.27 -24.64 6.48
C ASP A 292 6.17 -24.50 5.43
N VAL A 293 5.07 -25.22 5.64
CA VAL A 293 3.92 -25.21 4.72
C VAL A 293 3.31 -23.81 4.59
N TYR A 294 3.31 -23.02 5.67
CA TYR A 294 2.75 -21.67 5.67
C TYR A 294 3.57 -20.74 4.78
N CYS A 295 4.90 -20.74 4.93
CA CYS A 295 5.83 -19.93 4.16
C CYS A 295 5.69 -20.19 2.65
N VAL A 296 5.65 -21.46 2.24
CA VAL A 296 5.55 -21.84 0.82
C VAL A 296 4.18 -21.47 0.24
N LYS A 297 3.10 -21.69 1.00
CA LYS A 297 1.73 -21.41 0.55
C LYS A 297 1.46 -19.90 0.41
N ASN A 298 2.00 -19.09 1.32
CA ASN A 298 1.74 -17.64 1.38
C ASN A 298 2.83 -16.78 0.73
N PHE A 299 3.78 -17.39 0.02
CA PHE A 299 4.80 -16.65 -0.70
C PHE A 299 4.19 -15.86 -1.88
N ASP A 300 4.48 -14.56 -1.95
CA ASP A 300 3.95 -13.65 -2.98
C ASP A 300 4.74 -13.75 -4.28
N TRP A 301 4.51 -14.83 -5.02
CA TRP A 301 5.11 -15.09 -6.33
C TRP A 301 4.83 -13.97 -7.34
N ARG A 302 3.66 -13.34 -7.25
CA ARG A 302 3.24 -12.25 -8.14
C ARG A 302 4.16 -11.04 -7.98
N ARG A 303 4.38 -10.59 -6.74
CA ARG A 303 5.26 -9.46 -6.45
C ARG A 303 6.72 -9.78 -6.78
N ALA A 304 7.17 -11.00 -6.50
CA ALA A 304 8.50 -11.47 -6.89
C ALA A 304 8.71 -11.43 -8.41
N LEU A 305 7.79 -12.01 -9.18
CA LEU A 305 7.83 -12.01 -10.64
C LEU A 305 7.83 -10.58 -11.19
N ASN A 306 6.87 -9.75 -10.78
CA ASN A 306 6.77 -8.37 -11.24
C ASN A 306 8.09 -7.62 -11.04
N HIS A 307 8.70 -7.74 -9.87
CA HIS A 307 9.99 -7.13 -9.60
C HIS A 307 11.09 -7.66 -10.54
N MET A 308 11.25 -8.98 -10.66
CA MET A 308 12.26 -9.58 -11.53
C MET A 308 12.11 -9.14 -12.99
N LEU A 309 10.87 -9.00 -13.46
CA LEU A 309 10.60 -8.50 -14.80
C LEU A 309 11.08 -7.05 -14.99
N THR A 310 11.03 -6.22 -13.95
CA THR A 310 11.50 -4.83 -14.02
C THR A 310 13.01 -4.68 -13.91
N VAL A 311 13.70 -5.58 -13.20
CA VAL A 311 15.15 -5.51 -12.93
C VAL A 311 15.98 -6.53 -13.71
N CYS A 312 15.38 -7.20 -14.69
CA CYS A 312 15.99 -8.25 -15.50
C CYS A 312 17.31 -7.78 -16.14
N SER A 313 18.39 -8.53 -15.91
CA SER A 313 19.72 -8.34 -16.47
C SER A 313 20.41 -9.70 -16.71
N ILE A 314 21.53 -9.70 -17.46
CA ILE A 314 22.31 -10.92 -17.69
C ILE A 314 22.75 -11.57 -16.37
N HIS A 315 23.08 -10.75 -15.36
CA HIS A 315 23.59 -11.21 -14.06
C HIS A 315 22.52 -11.79 -13.13
N ASN A 316 21.24 -11.59 -13.39
CA ASN A 316 20.15 -12.14 -12.57
C ASN A 316 19.18 -13.01 -13.39
N TYR A 317 19.58 -13.38 -14.62
CA TYR A 317 18.76 -14.20 -15.51
C TYR A 317 18.39 -15.55 -14.90
N ASP A 318 19.33 -16.23 -14.22
CA ASP A 318 19.06 -17.52 -13.57
C ASP A 318 18.01 -17.40 -12.45
N LEU A 319 18.01 -16.27 -11.73
CA LEU A 319 16.97 -15.96 -10.75
C LEU A 319 15.63 -15.70 -11.44
N CYS A 320 15.59 -14.97 -12.56
CA CYS A 320 14.38 -14.79 -13.37
C CYS A 320 13.81 -16.14 -13.82
N VAL A 321 14.67 -17.03 -14.33
CA VAL A 321 14.30 -18.40 -14.73
C VAL A 321 13.74 -19.18 -13.55
N GLY A 322 14.42 -19.11 -12.40
CA GLY A 322 13.95 -19.69 -11.14
C GLY A 322 12.55 -19.20 -10.82
N VAL A 323 12.33 -17.90 -10.70
CA VAL A 323 11.03 -17.32 -10.34
C VAL A 323 9.91 -17.70 -11.32
N VAL A 324 10.18 -17.68 -12.63
CA VAL A 324 9.18 -18.06 -13.65
C VAL A 324 8.80 -19.54 -13.55
N ARG A 325 9.77 -20.44 -13.45
CA ARG A 325 9.52 -21.90 -13.36
C ARG A 325 8.80 -22.30 -12.07
N SER A 326 9.02 -21.52 -11.03
CA SER A 326 8.59 -21.78 -9.66
C SER A 326 7.26 -21.13 -9.31
N TYR A 327 6.79 -20.22 -10.16
CA TYR A 327 5.62 -19.39 -9.93
C TYR A 327 4.39 -20.21 -9.54
N LYS A 328 3.67 -19.75 -8.51
CA LYS A 328 2.38 -20.34 -8.10
C LYS A 328 1.26 -19.30 -8.24
N PRO A 329 0.14 -19.64 -8.89
CA PRO A 329 -0.21 -20.93 -9.54
C PRO A 329 0.69 -21.25 -10.75
N PRO A 330 0.96 -22.53 -11.06
CA PRO A 330 1.92 -22.90 -12.10
C PRO A 330 1.56 -22.29 -13.46
N ILE A 331 2.55 -21.68 -14.10
CA ILE A 331 2.42 -21.15 -15.46
C ILE A 331 2.52 -22.32 -16.44
N GLU A 332 1.71 -22.32 -17.49
CA GLU A 332 1.82 -23.31 -18.57
C GLU A 332 3.21 -23.27 -19.22
N TYR A 333 3.78 -24.44 -19.52
CA TYR A 333 5.14 -24.55 -20.06
C TYR A 333 5.36 -23.72 -21.33
N SER A 334 4.37 -23.70 -22.23
CA SER A 334 4.38 -22.88 -23.46
C SER A 334 4.58 -21.39 -23.15
N LYS A 335 3.83 -20.86 -22.18
CA LYS A 335 3.93 -19.46 -21.73
C LYS A 335 5.24 -19.17 -21.02
N GLN A 336 5.74 -20.10 -20.19
CA GLN A 336 7.06 -19.96 -19.57
C GLN A 336 8.16 -19.84 -20.64
N ALA A 337 8.12 -20.71 -21.65
CA ALA A 337 9.08 -20.69 -22.75
C ALA A 337 9.04 -19.35 -23.52
N THR A 338 7.85 -18.82 -23.80
CA THR A 338 7.68 -17.51 -24.44
C THR A 338 8.27 -16.38 -23.61
N ILE A 339 7.97 -16.32 -22.30
CA ILE A 339 8.48 -15.28 -21.40
C ILE A 339 10.02 -15.33 -21.34
N LEU A 340 10.58 -16.52 -21.12
CA LEU A 340 12.02 -16.71 -21.04
C LEU A 340 12.72 -16.44 -22.37
N GLY A 341 12.08 -16.77 -23.50
CA GLY A 341 12.57 -16.45 -24.84
C GLY A 341 12.63 -14.94 -25.08
N HIS A 342 11.58 -14.20 -24.72
CA HIS A 342 11.59 -12.74 -24.80
C HIS A 342 12.68 -12.12 -23.92
N MET A 343 12.90 -12.66 -22.71
CA MET A 343 14.01 -12.21 -21.85
C MET A 343 15.37 -12.45 -22.50
N LYS A 344 15.61 -13.63 -23.08
CA LYS A 344 16.89 -13.92 -23.77
C LYS A 344 17.15 -12.94 -24.90
N ILE A 345 16.14 -12.69 -25.74
CA ILE A 345 16.23 -11.73 -26.85
C ILE A 345 16.55 -10.34 -26.31
N PHE A 346 15.83 -9.90 -25.26
CA PHE A 346 16.05 -8.60 -24.61
C PHE A 346 17.46 -8.46 -24.04
N LEU A 347 18.00 -9.53 -23.45
CA LEU A 347 19.33 -9.55 -22.84
C LEU A 347 20.46 -9.80 -23.86
N GLY A 348 20.14 -10.04 -25.14
CA GLY A 348 21.13 -10.41 -26.16
C GLY A 348 21.80 -11.77 -25.88
N ILE A 349 21.14 -12.65 -25.13
CA ILE A 349 21.60 -14.02 -24.87
C ILE A 349 21.23 -14.84 -26.11
N ASN A 350 22.15 -14.93 -27.07
CA ASN A 350 21.94 -15.58 -28.35
C ASN A 350 21.41 -17.02 -28.19
N ASP A 351 20.20 -17.28 -28.70
CA ASP A 351 19.95 -18.54 -29.39
C ASP A 351 20.51 -18.34 -30.81
N SER A 352 21.26 -19.32 -31.31
CA SER A 352 21.97 -19.31 -32.61
C SER A 352 21.05 -19.28 -33.85
N SER A 353 19.89 -18.64 -33.77
CA SER A 353 18.84 -18.63 -34.81
C SER A 353 18.28 -17.24 -35.15
N CYS A 354 18.86 -16.14 -34.65
CA CYS A 354 18.40 -14.78 -35.03
C CYS A 354 19.44 -14.02 -35.86
N LEU A 355 18.97 -13.48 -36.99
CA LEU A 355 19.76 -12.72 -37.97
C LEU A 355 20.43 -11.48 -37.35
N PRO A 356 21.65 -11.13 -37.79
CA PRO A 356 22.41 -10.03 -37.22
C PRO A 356 21.90 -8.70 -37.77
N GLY A 357 21.16 -7.95 -36.97
CA GLY A 357 20.74 -6.62 -37.41
C GLY A 357 19.72 -5.95 -36.53
N GLU A 358 20.05 -5.69 -35.26
CA GLU A 358 19.56 -4.52 -34.53
C GLU A 358 20.29 -4.47 -33.18
N LYS A 359 21.31 -3.61 -33.09
CA LYS A 359 21.91 -3.27 -31.80
C LYS A 359 20.85 -2.50 -31.01
N ALA A 360 20.28 -3.14 -30.00
CA ALA A 360 19.27 -2.55 -29.13
C ALA A 360 19.84 -1.31 -28.41
N THR A 361 19.39 -0.13 -28.83
CA THR A 361 19.60 1.12 -28.10
C THR A 361 18.74 1.11 -26.83
N SER A 362 19.25 1.74 -25.76
CA SER A 362 18.68 1.77 -24.41
C SER A 362 17.31 2.44 -24.25
N GLU A 363 16.60 2.76 -25.34
CA GLU A 363 15.25 3.34 -25.34
C GLU A 363 14.21 2.47 -26.08
N VAL A 364 14.63 1.36 -26.72
CA VAL A 364 13.71 0.27 -27.13
C VAL A 364 13.20 -0.52 -25.90
N ASN A 365 13.67 -0.11 -24.71
CA ASN A 365 13.64 -0.76 -23.43
C ASN A 365 12.22 -1.02 -22.88
N ARG A 366 11.89 -2.31 -22.75
CA ARG A 366 10.73 -2.89 -22.05
C ARG A 366 9.38 -2.94 -22.79
N ARG A 367 9.34 -2.87 -24.13
CA ARG A 367 8.07 -3.13 -24.87
C ARG A 367 7.43 -4.48 -24.55
N TRP A 368 8.21 -5.46 -24.11
CA TRP A 368 7.69 -6.76 -23.66
C TRP A 368 6.88 -6.67 -22.35
N LEU A 369 7.07 -5.66 -21.49
CA LEU A 369 6.15 -5.35 -20.37
C LEU A 369 4.79 -4.80 -20.84
N ARG A 370 4.57 -4.71 -22.16
CA ARG A 370 3.27 -4.43 -22.78
C ARG A 370 2.78 -5.61 -23.61
N CYS A 371 3.53 -6.72 -23.67
CA CYS A 371 3.09 -7.93 -24.32
C CYS A 371 1.98 -8.58 -23.46
N PRO A 372 0.78 -8.85 -24.00
CA PRO A 372 -0.29 -9.53 -23.25
C PRO A 372 0.20 -10.83 -22.60
N ASP A 373 1.09 -11.57 -23.27
CA ASP A 373 1.68 -12.83 -22.79
C ASP A 373 2.70 -12.65 -21.66
N ALA A 374 3.15 -11.42 -21.41
CA ALA A 374 4.04 -11.09 -20.30
C ALA A 374 3.34 -10.32 -19.17
N CYS A 375 2.13 -9.78 -19.40
CA CYS A 375 1.38 -8.98 -18.42
C CYS A 375 0.26 -9.73 -17.70
N TRP A 376 0.05 -11.01 -17.98
CA TRP A 376 -0.99 -11.84 -17.34
C TRP A 376 -0.90 -11.86 -15.80
N PHE A 377 0.29 -11.69 -15.22
CA PHE A 377 0.46 -11.59 -13.77
C PHE A 377 -0.15 -10.31 -13.19
N GLN A 378 -0.48 -9.31 -14.02
CA GLN A 378 -1.18 -8.09 -13.62
C GLN A 378 -2.71 -8.26 -13.58
N GLU A 379 -3.24 -9.34 -14.16
CA GLU A 379 -4.68 -9.61 -14.16
C GLU A 379 -5.19 -9.86 -12.72
N PRO A 380 -6.32 -9.26 -12.30
CA PRO A 380 -6.90 -9.52 -11.00
C PRO A 380 -7.32 -10.99 -10.87
N LEU A 381 -6.98 -11.64 -9.75
CA LEU A 381 -7.46 -13.00 -9.46
C LEU A 381 -9.01 -12.99 -9.45
N GLY A 382 -9.63 -13.79 -10.33
CA GLY A 382 -11.08 -13.87 -10.49
C GLY A 382 -11.67 -13.01 -11.61
N ALA A 383 -10.85 -12.24 -12.36
CA ALA A 383 -11.31 -11.57 -13.57
C ALA A 383 -11.39 -12.58 -14.72
N VAL A 384 -12.59 -13.08 -15.01
CA VAL A 384 -12.87 -13.73 -16.31
C VAL A 384 -12.99 -12.63 -17.34
N LEU A 385 -11.88 -12.26 -17.97
CA LEU A 385 -11.91 -11.43 -19.16
C LEU A 385 -12.20 -12.33 -20.36
N ASN A 386 -13.38 -12.14 -20.95
CA ASN A 386 -13.83 -12.84 -22.15
C ASN A 386 -12.77 -12.67 -23.26
N PRO A 387 -12.15 -13.74 -23.79
CA PRO A 387 -11.13 -13.62 -24.80
C PRO A 387 -11.80 -13.41 -26.16
N ARG A 388 -12.30 -12.19 -26.43
CA ARG A 388 -12.73 -11.70 -27.75
C ARG A 388 -13.18 -10.24 -27.68
N SER A 389 -12.24 -9.32 -27.52
CA SER A 389 -12.41 -7.94 -27.99
C SER A 389 -11.07 -7.27 -28.28
N SER A 390 -10.22 -7.92 -29.04
CA SER A 390 -9.18 -7.23 -29.81
C SER A 390 -9.71 -6.97 -31.21
N ALA A 391 -9.55 -5.72 -31.68
CA ALA A 391 -9.92 -5.18 -32.99
C ALA A 391 -11.34 -4.64 -33.14
N LYS A 392 -11.54 -3.39 -32.71
CA LYS A 392 -11.95 -2.32 -33.63
C LYS A 392 -11.23 -1.03 -33.25
N HIS A 393 -10.35 -0.57 -34.14
CA HIS A 393 -9.93 0.83 -34.19
C HIS A 393 -11.20 1.69 -34.33
N HIS A 394 -11.47 2.54 -33.34
CA HIS A 394 -12.34 3.69 -33.53
C HIS A 394 -11.44 4.90 -33.70
N ASP A 395 -11.17 5.23 -34.97
CA ASP A 395 -10.72 6.56 -35.36
C ASP A 395 -11.86 7.54 -35.02
N PHE A 396 -11.60 8.42 -34.05
CA PHE A 396 -12.44 9.60 -33.83
C PHE A 396 -11.90 10.73 -34.70
N SER A 397 -12.40 10.82 -35.93
CA SER A 397 -12.30 12.02 -36.75
C SER A 397 -13.39 13.01 -36.32
N PHE A 398 -12.95 14.17 -35.84
CA PHE A 398 -13.80 15.36 -35.68
C PHE A 398 -14.23 15.87 -37.06
N THR A 399 -15.52 15.78 -37.36
CA THR A 399 -16.17 16.68 -38.33
C THR A 399 -17.47 17.16 -37.72
N GLY A 400 -17.52 18.45 -37.40
CA GLY A 400 -18.74 19.12 -37.03
C GLY A 400 -19.72 19.14 -38.19
N ASN A 401 -21.01 19.17 -37.86
CA ASN A 401 -21.99 19.86 -38.67
C ASN A 401 -23.12 20.35 -37.76
N ALA A 402 -23.34 21.65 -37.84
CA ALA A 402 -24.54 22.33 -37.42
C ALA A 402 -25.75 21.82 -38.22
N ALA A 403 -26.93 21.76 -37.59
CA ALA A 403 -28.19 22.29 -38.10
C ALA A 403 -29.38 21.77 -37.26
N THR A 404 -30.08 22.73 -36.65
CA THR A 404 -31.55 22.90 -36.56
C THR A 404 -32.48 21.71 -36.81
N GLY A 405 -33.43 21.56 -35.88
CA GLY A 405 -34.73 20.92 -36.03
C GLY A 405 -35.62 21.30 -34.86
#